data_AF-A0AAW6SH55-F1
#
_entry.id   AF-A0AAW6SH55-F1
#
_cell.length_a   1.000
_cell.length_b   1.000
_cell.length_c   1.000
_cell.angle_alpha   90.00
_cell.angle_beta   90.00
_cell.angle_gamma   90.00
#
_symmetry.space_group_name_H-M   'P 1'
#
loop_
_entity.id
_entity.type
_entity.pdbx_description
1 polymer ?
#
loop_
_entity_poly.entity_id
_entity_poly.type
_entity_poly.pdbx_seq_one_letter_code
_entity_poly.pdbx_strand_id
1 'polypeptide(L)'
;MPRLAFDAEQLHLTLDDGQTLAQHVLWLQDHDPARRHANGQRLDSVLDLDWDAAISEAALEEGDVLRVTLSNAREIRYGVDELAALSTGFPDERSSAHKTLWQGSEFSVARVEWADVIAGGEARRKALAWVRDTGVVCLRGVPVEPGKVLEVIEQFGYVRETNYGKLFDVRTEVSPSNLAFSNLGLGAHTDNPYRDPAPSIQLLHCLSNEVEGGQTLLVDGFAAAERLRELAPESFALLTRTRVPFRFHDSDHADLRSWVPFIETDHKGNIRQVRYNNRSIASLPLPLEAQRAFYRAYHDWARVIGQPEQATRLRLTPGDCLLFDNSRVMHARTAFVAGGNRHLQGAYADLDSLYSTLNLLENAR
;
A
#
# COMPACT_ATOMS: atom_id res chain seq x y z
N MET A 1 22.81 -29.77 -14.84
CA MET A 1 23.70 -28.82 -15.53
C MET A 1 22.84 -27.90 -16.37
N PRO A 2 23.05 -26.59 -16.23
CA PRO A 2 22.29 -25.61 -16.96
C PRO A 2 22.44 -25.81 -18.48
N ARG A 3 21.35 -25.58 -19.22
CA ARG A 3 21.33 -25.67 -20.68
C ARG A 3 21.16 -24.28 -21.27
N LEU A 4 22.08 -23.91 -22.14
CA LEU A 4 22.07 -22.65 -22.86
C LEU A 4 21.65 -22.87 -24.31
N ALA A 5 20.69 -22.08 -24.77
CA ALA A 5 20.32 -21.95 -26.17
C ALA A 5 20.12 -20.47 -26.50
N PHE A 6 20.41 -20.05 -27.73
CA PHE A 6 20.17 -18.68 -28.17
C PHE A 6 19.91 -18.63 -29.68
N ASP A 7 19.27 -17.55 -30.11
CA ASP A 7 19.22 -17.10 -31.50
C ASP A 7 19.69 -15.64 -31.58
N ALA A 8 19.50 -14.98 -32.72
CA ALA A 8 19.94 -13.61 -32.93
C ALA A 8 19.31 -12.59 -31.96
N GLU A 9 18.09 -12.84 -31.47
CA GLU A 9 17.33 -11.87 -30.66
C GLU A 9 17.19 -12.31 -29.20
N GLN A 10 17.26 -13.61 -28.92
CA GLN A 10 16.88 -14.16 -27.63
C GLN A 10 17.87 -15.18 -27.08
N LEU A 11 18.01 -15.17 -25.77
CA LEU A 11 18.78 -16.13 -25.00
C LEU A 11 17.86 -16.90 -24.05
N HIS A 12 18.04 -18.21 -24.01
CA HIS A 12 17.35 -19.14 -23.13
C HIS A 12 18.36 -19.87 -22.24
N LEU A 13 18.25 -19.69 -20.93
CA LEU A 13 19.04 -20.40 -19.94
C LEU A 13 18.13 -21.26 -19.06
N THR A 14 18.19 -22.57 -19.20
CA THR A 14 17.54 -23.50 -18.28
C THR A 14 18.45 -23.79 -17.10
N LEU A 15 18.02 -23.44 -15.89
CA LEU A 15 18.71 -23.68 -14.62
C LEU A 15 18.58 -25.14 -14.17
N ASP A 16 19.33 -25.51 -13.13
CA ASP A 16 19.36 -26.89 -12.62
C ASP A 16 18.05 -27.35 -11.99
N ASP A 17 17.21 -26.42 -11.51
CA ASP A 17 15.87 -26.69 -11.00
C ASP A 17 14.80 -26.84 -12.11
N GLY A 18 15.20 -26.66 -13.37
CA GLY A 18 14.34 -26.73 -14.55
C GLY A 18 13.67 -25.41 -14.92
N GLN A 19 13.83 -24.34 -14.14
CA GLN A 19 13.38 -23.01 -14.53
C GLN A 19 14.12 -22.55 -15.79
N THR A 20 13.41 -21.96 -16.75
CA THR A 20 14.03 -21.38 -17.95
C THR A 20 13.88 -19.87 -17.93
N LEU A 21 15.02 -19.18 -17.95
CA LEU A 21 15.12 -17.74 -18.12
C LEU A 21 15.20 -17.43 -19.61
N ALA A 22 14.35 -16.54 -20.11
CA ALA A 22 14.35 -16.11 -21.50
C ALA A 22 14.49 -14.59 -21.56
N GLN A 23 15.52 -14.09 -22.25
CA GLN A 23 15.79 -12.65 -22.32
C GLN A 23 16.11 -12.19 -23.74
N HIS A 24 15.56 -11.03 -24.11
CA HIS A 24 15.84 -10.38 -25.39
C HIS A 24 17.20 -9.67 -25.35
N VAL A 25 17.90 -9.59 -26.49
CA VAL A 25 19.22 -8.96 -26.62
C VAL A 25 19.25 -7.52 -26.10
N LEU A 26 18.20 -6.74 -26.35
CA LEU A 26 18.05 -5.38 -25.81
C LEU A 26 17.93 -5.36 -24.28
N TRP A 27 17.23 -6.33 -23.70
CA TRP A 27 17.12 -6.44 -22.24
C TRP A 27 18.49 -6.77 -21.63
N LEU A 28 19.25 -7.67 -22.26
CA LEU A 28 20.62 -8.00 -21.84
C LEU A 28 21.52 -6.76 -21.93
N GLN A 29 21.43 -5.96 -23.00
CA GLN A 29 22.19 -4.72 -23.07
C GLN A 29 21.81 -3.71 -21.97
N ASP A 30 20.52 -3.57 -21.69
CA ASP A 30 19.97 -2.61 -20.71
C ASP A 30 20.28 -2.99 -19.25
N HIS A 31 20.52 -4.28 -19.01
CA HIS A 31 20.79 -4.86 -17.69
C HIS A 31 22.25 -5.31 -17.53
N ASP A 32 23.17 -4.83 -18.36
CA ASP A 32 24.59 -5.12 -18.25
C ASP A 32 25.13 -4.69 -16.86
N PRO A 33 25.62 -5.64 -16.02
CA PRO A 33 26.15 -5.34 -14.69
C PRO A 33 27.36 -4.40 -14.73
N ALA A 34 28.18 -4.45 -15.79
CA ALA A 34 29.33 -3.58 -15.95
C ALA A 34 28.94 -2.11 -16.20
N ARG A 35 27.65 -1.85 -16.53
CA ARG A 35 27.07 -0.53 -16.78
C ARG A 35 26.21 -0.05 -15.61
N ARG A 36 26.63 -0.40 -14.40
CA ARG A 36 26.01 0.01 -13.14
C ARG A 36 27.06 0.68 -12.24
N HIS A 37 26.67 1.76 -11.58
CA HIS A 37 27.45 2.37 -10.52
C HIS A 37 27.39 1.48 -9.25
N ALA A 38 28.34 1.65 -8.33
CA ALA A 38 28.40 0.88 -7.07
C ALA A 38 27.14 1.00 -6.19
N ASN A 39 26.30 2.02 -6.41
CA ASN A 39 25.01 2.19 -5.74
C ASN A 39 23.82 1.59 -6.51
N GLY A 40 24.08 0.82 -7.56
CA GLY A 40 23.07 0.18 -8.40
C GLY A 40 22.44 1.06 -9.48
N GLN A 41 22.78 2.35 -9.58
CA GLN A 41 22.26 3.21 -10.65
C GLN A 41 22.85 2.82 -12.02
N ARG A 42 21.99 2.83 -13.05
CA ARG A 42 22.40 2.62 -14.44
C ARG A 42 23.24 3.79 -14.94
N LEU A 43 24.31 3.47 -15.69
CA LEU A 43 25.20 4.46 -16.28
C LEU A 43 24.81 4.87 -17.71
N ASP A 44 24.10 4.00 -18.42
CA ASP A 44 23.71 4.20 -19.82
C ASP A 44 22.22 4.57 -19.96
N SER A 45 21.87 5.31 -20.99
CA SER A 45 20.49 5.53 -21.42
C SER A 45 20.01 4.39 -22.33
N VAL A 46 18.69 4.20 -22.45
CA VAL A 46 18.12 3.29 -23.47
C VAL A 46 18.50 3.72 -24.90
N LEU A 47 18.87 5.00 -25.09
CA LEU A 47 19.36 5.54 -26.36
C LEU A 47 20.78 5.08 -26.70
N ASP A 48 21.53 4.58 -25.72
CA ASP A 48 22.91 4.11 -25.90
C ASP A 48 22.95 2.59 -26.21
N LEU A 49 21.80 1.91 -26.18
CA LEU A 49 21.70 0.52 -26.60
C LEU A 49 21.85 0.45 -28.12
N ASP A 50 22.50 -0.61 -28.60
CA ASP A 50 22.55 -0.91 -30.02
C ASP A 50 21.29 -1.70 -30.39
N TRP A 51 20.35 -1.03 -31.07
CA TRP A 51 19.06 -1.60 -31.42
C TRP A 51 19.14 -2.64 -32.55
N ASP A 52 20.22 -2.61 -33.33
CA ASP A 52 20.48 -3.53 -34.44
C ASP A 52 21.42 -4.68 -34.02
N ALA A 53 21.92 -4.67 -32.78
CA ALA A 53 22.78 -5.72 -32.27
C ALA A 53 22.01 -7.04 -32.09
N ALA A 54 22.64 -8.13 -32.54
CA ALA A 54 22.17 -9.49 -32.39
C ALA A 54 23.12 -10.28 -31.47
N ILE A 55 22.63 -11.32 -30.82
CA ILE A 55 23.50 -12.27 -30.11
C ILE A 55 24.25 -13.10 -31.16
N SER A 56 25.58 -12.98 -31.17
CA SER A 56 26.46 -13.72 -32.07
C SER A 56 27.02 -14.98 -31.41
N GLU A 57 27.22 -14.94 -30.10
CA GLU A 57 27.71 -16.07 -29.30
C GLU A 57 27.18 -15.97 -27.86
N ALA A 58 26.90 -17.11 -27.23
CA ALA A 58 26.69 -17.17 -25.79
C ALA A 58 27.31 -18.45 -25.22
N ALA A 59 27.94 -18.36 -24.05
CA ALA A 59 28.59 -19.48 -23.39
C ALA A 59 28.47 -19.38 -21.86
N LEU A 60 28.36 -20.52 -21.20
CA LEU A 60 28.54 -20.64 -19.75
C LEU A 60 30.01 -20.91 -19.46
N GLU A 61 30.62 -20.06 -18.64
CA GLU A 61 32.00 -20.14 -18.19
C GLU A 61 32.09 -20.78 -16.78
N GLU A 62 33.31 -21.02 -16.31
CA GLU A 62 33.55 -21.45 -14.93
C GLU A 62 33.05 -20.39 -13.92
N GLY A 63 32.50 -20.85 -12.79
CA GLY A 63 31.97 -19.97 -11.74
C GLY A 63 30.57 -19.43 -12.00
N ASP A 64 29.75 -20.14 -12.78
CA ASP A 64 28.36 -19.79 -13.09
C ASP A 64 28.22 -18.39 -13.70
N VAL A 65 29.08 -18.10 -14.68
CA VAL A 65 29.06 -16.85 -15.45
C VAL A 65 28.54 -17.12 -16.86
N LEU A 66 27.51 -16.39 -17.26
CA LEU A 66 27.03 -16.34 -18.64
C LEU A 66 27.73 -15.20 -19.39
N ARG A 67 28.51 -15.54 -20.42
CA ARG A 67 29.05 -14.60 -21.40
C ARG A 67 28.13 -14.53 -22.62
N VAL A 68 27.79 -13.32 -23.04
CA VAL A 68 27.02 -13.03 -24.26
C VAL A 68 27.83 -12.07 -25.12
N THR A 69 28.14 -12.48 -26.35
CA THR A 69 28.81 -11.65 -27.36
C THR A 69 27.78 -11.18 -28.38
N LEU A 70 27.81 -9.88 -28.70
CA LEU A 70 26.92 -9.27 -29.66
C LEU A 70 27.58 -9.12 -31.04
N SER A 71 26.78 -8.87 -32.08
CA SER A 71 27.25 -8.67 -33.46
C SER A 71 28.16 -7.44 -33.62
N ASN A 72 28.07 -6.46 -32.72
CA ASN A 72 28.95 -5.31 -32.65
C ASN A 72 30.24 -5.55 -31.82
N ALA A 73 30.53 -6.81 -31.49
CA ALA A 73 31.65 -7.26 -30.67
C ALA A 73 31.64 -6.81 -29.20
N ARG A 74 30.54 -6.21 -28.70
CA ARG A 74 30.34 -6.00 -27.26
C ARG A 74 30.17 -7.36 -26.57
N GLU A 75 30.85 -7.52 -25.44
CA GLU A 75 30.62 -8.64 -24.53
C GLU A 75 29.88 -8.17 -23.28
N ILE A 76 28.90 -8.96 -22.84
CA ILE A 76 28.15 -8.77 -21.60
C ILE A 76 28.33 -10.03 -20.75
N ARG A 77 28.54 -9.85 -19.45
CA ARG A 77 28.73 -10.97 -18.51
C ARG A 77 27.75 -10.85 -17.34
N TYR A 78 27.12 -11.98 -17.01
CA TYR A 78 26.21 -12.11 -15.88
C TYR A 78 26.63 -13.23 -14.97
N GLY A 79 26.54 -13.05 -13.65
CA GLY A 79 26.37 -14.21 -12.77
C GLY A 79 25.01 -14.86 -13.05
N VAL A 80 24.92 -16.19 -13.08
CA VAL A 80 23.65 -16.91 -13.35
C VAL A 80 22.57 -16.52 -12.33
N ASP A 81 22.93 -16.43 -11.04
CA ASP A 81 22.01 -16.00 -9.98
C ASP A 81 21.58 -14.54 -10.13
N GLU A 82 22.49 -13.67 -10.56
CA GLU A 82 22.19 -12.25 -10.84
C GLU A 82 21.22 -12.14 -12.03
N LEU A 83 21.46 -12.89 -13.11
CA LEU A 83 20.55 -12.95 -14.25
C LEU A 83 19.17 -13.47 -13.83
N ALA A 84 19.12 -14.51 -13.00
CA ALA A 84 17.87 -15.05 -12.47
C ALA A 84 17.11 -13.98 -11.67
N ALA A 85 17.78 -13.32 -10.73
CA ALA A 85 17.19 -12.26 -9.90
C ALA A 85 16.68 -11.07 -10.73
N LEU A 86 17.46 -10.62 -11.73
CA LEU A 86 17.06 -9.55 -12.64
C LEU A 86 15.87 -9.98 -13.52
N SER A 87 15.84 -11.23 -13.97
CA SER A 87 14.76 -11.78 -14.81
C SER A 87 13.43 -11.87 -14.08
N THR A 88 13.46 -12.16 -12.79
CA THR A 88 12.25 -12.20 -11.95
C THR A 88 11.85 -10.82 -11.44
N GLY A 89 12.82 -9.94 -11.23
CA GLY A 89 12.62 -8.64 -10.59
C GLY A 89 12.18 -8.77 -9.12
N PHE A 90 11.68 -7.66 -8.57
CA PHE A 90 11.04 -7.63 -7.24
C PHE A 90 9.51 -7.56 -7.37
N PRO A 91 8.75 -8.23 -6.48
CA PRO A 91 7.30 -8.19 -6.52
C PRO A 91 6.76 -6.79 -6.19
N ASP A 92 5.60 -6.44 -6.75
CA ASP A 92 4.84 -5.26 -6.31
C ASP A 92 4.18 -5.57 -4.97
N GLU A 93 4.92 -5.40 -3.88
CA GLU A 93 4.46 -5.75 -2.54
C GLU A 93 3.18 -5.04 -2.13
N ARG A 94 2.78 -3.95 -2.80
CA ARG A 94 1.51 -3.23 -2.55
C ARG A 94 0.30 -3.94 -3.17
N SER A 95 0.51 -4.79 -4.16
CA SER A 95 -0.55 -5.53 -4.85
C SER A 95 -1.20 -6.56 -3.93
N SER A 96 -2.52 -6.75 -4.06
CA SER A 96 -3.29 -7.75 -3.31
C SER A 96 -2.77 -9.18 -3.49
N ALA A 97 -2.04 -9.45 -4.58
CA ALA A 97 -1.36 -10.72 -4.82
C ALA A 97 -0.32 -11.09 -3.73
N HIS A 98 0.18 -10.09 -2.99
CA HIS A 98 1.18 -10.26 -1.94
C HIS A 98 0.65 -9.89 -0.55
N LYS A 99 -0.69 -9.90 -0.38
CA LYS A 99 -1.37 -9.53 0.87
C LYS A 99 -2.15 -10.68 1.45
N THR A 100 -2.23 -10.76 2.78
CA THR A 100 -3.21 -11.60 3.46
C THR A 100 -4.50 -10.81 3.63
N LEU A 101 -5.49 -11.09 2.77
CA LEU A 101 -6.81 -10.48 2.85
C LEU A 101 -7.59 -11.01 4.05
N TRP A 102 -8.42 -10.16 4.67
CA TRP A 102 -9.19 -10.52 5.84
C TRP A 102 -10.57 -9.89 5.86
N GLN A 103 -11.48 -10.48 6.64
CA GLN A 103 -12.85 -9.99 6.79
C GLN A 103 -13.37 -10.23 8.21
N GLY A 104 -14.19 -9.30 8.69
CA GLY A 104 -15.04 -9.52 9.85
C GLY A 104 -14.32 -9.72 11.18
N SER A 105 -15.05 -10.32 12.12
CA SER A 105 -14.63 -10.51 13.51
C SER A 105 -13.59 -11.61 13.71
N GLU A 106 -13.35 -12.46 12.70
CA GLU A 106 -12.31 -13.51 12.77
C GLU A 106 -10.91 -12.90 12.69
N PHE A 107 -10.78 -11.73 12.07
CA PHE A 107 -9.52 -11.00 12.02
C PHE A 107 -9.25 -10.24 13.32
N SER A 108 -8.10 -10.54 13.92
CA SER A 108 -7.58 -9.84 15.09
C SER A 108 -6.36 -8.99 14.72
N VAL A 109 -6.40 -7.72 15.05
CA VAL A 109 -5.27 -6.81 14.85
C VAL A 109 -4.10 -7.25 15.71
N ALA A 110 -2.95 -7.52 15.07
CA ALA A 110 -1.72 -7.86 15.77
C ALA A 110 -1.30 -6.74 16.73
N ARG A 111 -0.79 -7.14 17.90
CA ARG A 111 -0.31 -6.23 18.94
C ARG A 111 1.17 -6.45 19.18
N VAL A 112 1.93 -5.36 19.25
CA VAL A 112 3.37 -5.37 19.53
C VAL A 112 3.66 -4.33 20.60
N GLU A 113 4.48 -4.67 21.59
CA GLU A 113 4.86 -3.72 22.64
C GLU A 113 5.81 -2.67 22.08
N TRP A 114 5.51 -1.39 22.34
CA TRP A 114 6.31 -0.25 21.88
C TRP A 114 7.75 -0.33 22.38
N ALA A 115 7.94 -0.78 23.62
CA ALA A 115 9.27 -0.99 24.22
C ALA A 115 10.16 -1.93 23.38
N ASP A 116 9.56 -2.97 22.78
CA ASP A 116 10.29 -3.91 21.94
C ASP A 116 10.57 -3.32 20.55
N VAL A 117 9.65 -2.52 20.00
CA VAL A 117 9.84 -1.83 18.71
C VAL A 117 11.00 -0.85 18.78
N ILE A 118 11.10 -0.06 19.86
CA ILE A 118 12.20 0.90 20.05
C ILE A 118 13.54 0.20 20.31
N ALA A 119 13.53 -0.94 21.01
CA ALA A 119 14.72 -1.77 21.19
C ALA A 119 15.25 -2.33 19.85
N GLY A 120 14.39 -2.41 18.83
CA GLY A 120 14.77 -2.78 17.47
C GLY A 120 14.70 -4.28 17.20
N GLY A 121 15.38 -4.74 16.14
CA GLY A 121 15.45 -6.15 15.77
C GLY A 121 14.09 -6.73 15.34
N GLU A 122 13.77 -7.93 15.85
CA GLU A 122 12.63 -8.74 15.37
C GLU A 122 11.27 -8.13 15.66
N ALA A 123 11.10 -7.41 16.77
CA ALA A 123 9.81 -6.80 17.12
C ALA A 123 9.46 -5.65 16.16
N ARG A 124 10.43 -4.78 15.84
CA ARG A 124 10.26 -3.74 14.83
C ARG A 124 9.96 -4.35 13.46
N ARG A 125 10.74 -5.36 13.04
CA ARG A 125 10.51 -6.06 11.77
C ARG A 125 9.10 -6.64 11.71
N LYS A 126 8.64 -7.35 12.75
CA LYS A 126 7.29 -7.91 12.83
C LYS A 126 6.21 -6.83 12.76
N ALA A 127 6.37 -5.71 13.46
CA ALA A 127 5.41 -4.62 13.43
C ALA A 127 5.23 -4.05 12.02
N LEU A 128 6.32 -3.80 11.29
CA LEU A 128 6.27 -3.32 9.92
C LEU A 128 5.74 -4.38 8.95
N ALA A 129 6.13 -5.65 9.13
CA ALA A 129 5.60 -6.77 8.35
C ALA A 129 4.09 -6.93 8.51
N TRP A 130 3.51 -6.71 9.70
CA TRP A 130 2.06 -6.71 9.86
C TRP A 130 1.37 -5.62 9.04
N VAL A 131 1.95 -4.41 8.95
CA VAL A 131 1.42 -3.36 8.07
C VAL A 131 1.54 -3.77 6.61
N ARG A 132 2.66 -4.37 6.17
CA ARG A 132 2.77 -4.94 4.82
C ARG A 132 1.70 -6.00 4.60
N ASP A 133 1.63 -7.04 5.41
CA ASP A 133 0.92 -8.28 5.09
C ASP A 133 -0.60 -8.12 5.27
N THR A 134 -1.03 -7.54 6.39
CA THR A 134 -2.44 -7.40 6.76
C THR A 134 -2.93 -5.95 6.69
N GLY A 135 -2.05 -4.97 6.51
CA GLY A 135 -2.43 -3.56 6.41
C GLY A 135 -2.59 -2.85 7.75
N VAL A 136 -2.41 -3.52 8.90
CA VAL A 136 -2.62 -2.90 10.21
C VAL A 136 -1.87 -3.59 11.36
N VAL A 137 -1.36 -2.78 12.30
CA VAL A 137 -0.81 -3.22 13.59
C VAL A 137 -1.20 -2.24 14.70
N CYS A 138 -1.30 -2.71 15.93
CA CYS A 138 -1.48 -1.88 17.11
C CYS A 138 -0.24 -1.95 18.00
N LEU A 139 0.40 -0.81 18.23
CA LEU A 139 1.51 -0.69 19.18
C LEU A 139 0.96 -0.39 20.58
N ARG A 140 1.38 -1.17 21.57
CA ARG A 140 0.93 -1.05 22.97
C ARG A 140 1.99 -0.33 23.80
N GLY A 141 1.56 0.48 24.76
CA GLY A 141 2.48 1.14 25.70
C GLY A 141 3.29 2.28 25.08
N VAL A 142 2.79 2.92 24.02
CA VAL A 142 3.31 4.22 23.58
C VAL A 142 3.03 5.24 24.70
N PRO A 143 3.97 6.11 25.10
CA PRO A 143 3.75 7.04 26.20
C PRO A 143 2.54 7.93 25.93
N VAL A 144 1.70 8.13 26.95
CA VAL A 144 0.43 8.88 26.85
C VAL A 144 0.69 10.39 26.90
N GLU A 145 1.48 10.88 25.96
CA GLU A 145 1.92 12.27 25.85
C GLU A 145 1.65 12.80 24.43
N PRO A 146 1.28 14.08 24.29
CA PRO A 146 1.13 14.70 22.98
C PRO A 146 2.41 14.61 22.13
N GLY A 147 2.27 14.26 20.85
CA GLY A 147 3.38 14.21 19.89
C GLY A 147 4.06 12.85 19.75
N LYS A 148 3.80 11.88 20.64
CA LYS A 148 4.43 10.54 20.58
C LYS A 148 4.12 9.74 19.32
N VAL A 149 3.03 10.06 18.63
CA VAL A 149 2.73 9.49 17.31
C VAL A 149 3.81 9.81 16.27
N LEU A 150 4.54 10.91 16.41
CA LEU A 150 5.63 11.30 15.51
C LEU A 150 6.88 10.44 15.77
N GLU A 151 7.22 10.16 17.02
CA GLU A 151 8.32 9.25 17.40
C GLU A 151 8.08 7.81 16.90
N VAL A 152 6.82 7.39 16.79
CA VAL A 152 6.45 6.12 16.15
C VAL A 152 6.80 6.12 14.66
N ILE A 153 6.50 7.21 13.95
CA ILE A 153 6.82 7.34 12.52
C ILE A 153 8.33 7.31 12.29
N GLU A 154 9.11 7.96 13.15
CA GLU A 154 10.58 7.99 13.07
C GLU A 154 11.24 6.60 13.12
N GLN A 155 10.54 5.57 13.61
CA GLN A 155 11.07 4.19 13.62
C GLN A 155 11.09 3.53 12.23
N PHE A 156 10.36 4.08 11.26
CA PHE A 156 10.25 3.49 9.92
C PHE A 156 10.24 4.48 8.77
N GLY A 157 10.16 5.79 9.02
CA GLY A 157 10.06 6.75 7.94
C GLY A 157 9.86 8.20 8.38
N TYR A 158 9.13 8.93 7.54
CA TYR A 158 8.97 10.37 7.66
C TYR A 158 7.50 10.76 7.76
N VAL A 159 7.24 11.85 8.47
CA VAL A 159 5.91 12.41 8.63
C VAL A 159 5.48 13.09 7.34
N ARG A 160 4.27 12.75 6.86
CA ARG A 160 3.57 13.49 5.82
C ARG A 160 2.88 14.70 6.44
N GLU A 161 3.54 15.85 6.41
CA GLU A 161 2.95 17.11 6.84
C GLU A 161 1.82 17.55 5.88
N THR A 162 0.73 18.09 6.45
CA THR A 162 -0.45 18.54 5.70
C THR A 162 -0.89 19.93 6.17
N ASN A 163 -1.98 20.48 5.60
CA ASN A 163 -2.59 21.71 6.14
C ASN A 163 -3.17 21.52 7.56
N TYR A 164 -3.27 20.28 8.06
CA TYR A 164 -3.60 20.02 9.46
C TYR A 164 -2.37 20.06 10.38
N GLY A 165 -1.16 20.27 9.83
CA GLY A 165 0.12 20.17 10.52
C GLY A 165 0.78 18.78 10.38
N LYS A 166 1.81 18.55 11.19
CA LYS A 166 2.50 17.25 11.31
C LYS A 166 1.67 16.19 12.03
N LEU A 167 0.78 16.63 12.91
CA LEU A 167 -0.22 15.82 13.60
C LEU A 167 -1.51 16.61 13.73
N PHE A 168 -2.60 15.92 14.04
CA PHE A 168 -3.91 16.52 14.28
C PHE A 168 -4.61 15.86 15.47
N ASP A 169 -5.43 16.64 16.18
CA ASP A 169 -6.20 16.15 17.32
C ASP A 169 -7.60 15.68 16.87
N VAL A 170 -7.98 14.47 17.27
CA VAL A 170 -9.35 13.94 17.14
C VAL A 170 -9.94 13.88 18.54
N ARG A 171 -10.62 14.94 18.94
CA ARG A 171 -11.29 15.07 20.24
C ARG A 171 -12.78 14.84 20.08
N THR A 172 -13.36 14.11 21.03
CA THR A 172 -14.81 13.96 21.15
C THR A 172 -15.20 14.18 22.61
N GLU A 173 -16.06 15.16 22.81
CA GLU A 173 -16.78 15.37 24.06
C GLU A 173 -18.24 14.95 23.83
N VAL A 174 -18.64 13.83 24.45
CA VAL A 174 -20.01 13.31 24.30
C VAL A 174 -20.86 13.86 25.44
N SER A 175 -21.77 14.78 25.13
CA SER A 175 -22.74 15.32 26.09
C SER A 175 -24.14 14.73 25.84
N PRO A 176 -24.93 14.40 26.89
CA PRO A 176 -26.31 13.93 26.77
C PRO A 176 -27.23 14.87 25.97
N SER A 177 -26.92 16.17 25.88
CA SER A 177 -27.74 17.17 25.18
C SER A 177 -27.47 17.28 23.68
N ASN A 178 -26.42 16.64 23.14
CA ASN A 178 -25.91 16.89 21.78
C ASN A 178 -25.95 15.64 20.87
N LEU A 179 -27.00 14.83 21.01
CA LEU A 179 -27.19 13.53 20.34
C LEU A 179 -27.23 13.56 18.79
N ALA A 180 -27.47 14.73 18.18
CA ALA A 180 -27.94 14.78 16.79
C ALA A 180 -26.86 14.93 15.70
N PHE A 181 -25.64 15.43 15.99
CA PHE A 181 -24.68 15.76 14.92
C PHE A 181 -23.28 15.14 15.05
N SER A 182 -22.81 14.74 16.24
CA SER A 182 -21.50 14.09 16.43
C SER A 182 -21.58 12.58 16.74
N ASN A 183 -22.75 12.09 17.16
CA ASN A 183 -22.90 10.70 17.64
C ASN A 183 -23.19 9.68 16.52
N LEU A 184 -23.51 10.13 15.30
CA LEU A 184 -23.68 9.23 14.16
C LEU A 184 -22.35 8.53 13.83
N GLY A 185 -22.41 7.22 13.60
CA GLY A 185 -21.24 6.43 13.21
C GLY A 185 -20.63 6.98 11.92
N LEU A 186 -19.30 6.96 11.84
CA LEU A 186 -18.60 7.27 10.60
C LEU A 186 -18.55 5.98 9.78
N GLY A 187 -19.14 6.00 8.58
CA GLY A 187 -19.02 4.89 7.63
C GLY A 187 -17.58 4.62 7.24
N ALA A 188 -17.27 3.40 6.80
CA ALA A 188 -15.93 3.01 6.38
C ALA A 188 -15.41 3.93 5.27
N HIS A 189 -14.21 4.47 5.46
CA HIS A 189 -13.56 5.35 4.49
C HIS A 189 -12.03 5.24 4.56
N THR A 190 -11.37 5.67 3.50
CA THR A 190 -9.95 6.03 3.50
C THR A 190 -9.82 7.53 3.62
N ASP A 191 -8.77 7.99 4.29
CA ASP A 191 -8.54 9.42 4.45
C ASP A 191 -7.98 10.06 3.19
N ASN A 192 -8.40 11.31 3.01
CA ASN A 192 -7.83 12.25 2.04
C ASN A 192 -7.76 11.73 0.59
N PRO A 193 -8.83 11.10 0.04
CA PRO A 193 -8.80 10.67 -1.36
C PRO A 193 -8.69 11.85 -2.33
N TYR A 194 -9.01 13.07 -1.88
CA TYR A 194 -8.81 14.34 -2.57
C TYR A 194 -7.35 14.81 -2.68
N ARG A 195 -6.37 14.09 -2.11
CA ARG A 195 -4.93 14.30 -2.33
C ARG A 195 -4.40 13.29 -3.35
N ASP A 196 -3.50 13.73 -4.21
CA ASP A 196 -2.80 12.86 -5.16
C ASP A 196 -1.31 13.23 -5.16
N PRO A 197 -0.42 12.43 -4.53
CA PRO A 197 -0.70 11.15 -3.88
C PRO A 197 -1.42 11.27 -2.52
N ALA A 198 -2.38 10.38 -2.25
CA ALA A 198 -3.04 10.26 -0.95
C ALA A 198 -2.07 9.73 0.14
N PRO A 199 -2.17 10.16 1.41
CA PRO A 199 -1.48 9.54 2.55
C PRO A 199 -1.61 8.03 2.53
N SER A 200 -0.48 7.33 2.47
CA SER A 200 -0.52 5.86 2.34
C SER A 200 -0.49 5.15 3.70
N ILE A 201 -0.02 5.81 4.75
CA ILE A 201 -0.12 5.34 6.14
C ILE A 201 -0.85 6.38 6.99
N GLN A 202 -1.74 5.92 7.87
CA GLN A 202 -2.31 6.71 8.95
C GLN A 202 -2.01 6.07 10.31
N LEU A 203 -1.73 6.93 11.30
CA LEU A 203 -1.56 6.56 12.69
C LEU A 203 -2.64 7.21 13.54
N LEU A 204 -3.12 6.51 14.56
CA LEU A 204 -4.04 7.02 15.57
C LEU A 204 -3.55 6.59 16.96
N HIS A 205 -2.96 7.52 17.70
CA HIS A 205 -2.47 7.32 19.07
C HIS A 205 -3.52 7.75 20.09
N CYS A 206 -3.90 6.85 21.01
CA CYS A 206 -4.89 7.12 22.03
C CYS A 206 -4.28 7.76 23.28
N LEU A 207 -4.67 9.00 23.55
CA LEU A 207 -4.29 9.72 24.77
C LEU A 207 -5.31 9.55 25.89
N SER A 208 -6.60 9.56 25.55
CA SER A 208 -7.68 9.25 26.47
C SER A 208 -8.84 8.57 25.77
N ASN A 209 -9.52 7.66 26.47
CA ASN A 209 -10.72 7.01 25.95
C ASN A 209 -11.65 6.55 27.09
N GLU A 210 -12.48 7.48 27.55
CA GLU A 210 -13.44 7.29 28.64
C GLU A 210 -14.87 7.03 28.12
N VAL A 211 -15.08 7.06 26.80
CA VAL A 211 -16.41 6.90 26.20
C VAL A 211 -16.85 5.43 26.16
N GLU A 212 -18.16 5.23 26.27
CA GLU A 212 -18.82 3.96 25.95
C GLU A 212 -19.29 3.96 24.48
N GLY A 213 -19.08 2.84 23.77
CA GLY A 213 -19.18 2.82 22.31
C GLY A 213 -17.95 3.42 21.63
N GLY A 214 -18.10 4.04 20.46
CA GLY A 214 -17.00 4.69 19.74
C GLY A 214 -15.85 3.76 19.35
N GLN A 215 -16.14 2.47 19.21
CA GLN A 215 -15.16 1.45 18.84
C GLN A 215 -14.65 1.75 17.43
N THR A 216 -13.34 1.62 17.24
CA THR A 216 -12.74 1.68 15.91
C THR A 216 -13.23 0.46 15.12
N LEU A 217 -13.74 0.72 13.92
CA LEU A 217 -14.09 -0.30 12.95
C LEU A 217 -13.05 -0.25 11.83
N LEU A 218 -12.55 -1.41 11.42
CA LEU A 218 -11.63 -1.53 10.28
C LEU A 218 -12.23 -2.51 9.27
N VAL A 219 -12.16 -2.14 7.99
CA VAL A 219 -12.60 -2.95 6.86
C VAL A 219 -11.43 -3.08 5.89
N ASP A 220 -11.07 -4.31 5.51
CA ASP A 220 -10.08 -4.54 4.47
C ASP A 220 -10.69 -4.16 3.10
N GLY A 221 -10.28 -3.02 2.56
CA GLY A 221 -10.78 -2.54 1.28
C GLY A 221 -10.46 -3.50 0.14
N PHE A 222 -9.37 -4.27 0.23
CA PHE A 222 -9.00 -5.22 -0.82
C PHE A 222 -9.92 -6.44 -0.77
N ALA A 223 -10.21 -6.99 0.42
CA ALA A 223 -11.18 -8.06 0.58
C ALA A 223 -12.59 -7.61 0.15
N ALA A 224 -12.99 -6.38 0.49
CA ALA A 224 -14.25 -5.80 0.04
C ALA A 224 -14.30 -5.63 -1.50
N ALA A 225 -13.18 -5.27 -2.13
CA ALA A 225 -13.07 -5.13 -3.58
C ALA A 225 -13.15 -6.48 -4.30
N GLU A 226 -12.51 -7.54 -3.78
CA GLU A 226 -12.68 -8.91 -4.28
C GLU A 226 -14.13 -9.37 -4.10
N ARG A 227 -14.74 -9.08 -2.96
CA ARG A 227 -16.16 -9.41 -2.73
C ARG A 227 -17.08 -8.71 -3.73
N LEU A 228 -16.81 -7.46 -4.07
CA LEU A 228 -17.53 -6.75 -5.12
C LEU A 228 -17.31 -7.41 -6.49
N ARG A 229 -16.07 -7.80 -6.80
CA ARG A 229 -15.71 -8.48 -8.06
C ARG A 229 -16.51 -9.77 -8.23
N GLU A 230 -16.70 -10.55 -7.16
CA GLU A 230 -17.52 -11.77 -7.17
C GLU A 230 -19.02 -11.48 -7.32
N LEU A 231 -19.55 -10.53 -6.53
CA LEU A 231 -20.99 -10.28 -6.43
C LEU A 231 -21.55 -9.46 -7.59
N ALA A 232 -20.76 -8.54 -8.13
CA ALA A 232 -21.15 -7.57 -9.13
C ALA A 232 -19.93 -7.19 -10.00
N PRO A 233 -19.46 -8.11 -10.88
CA PRO A 233 -18.26 -7.91 -11.69
C PRO A 233 -18.33 -6.66 -12.58
N GLU A 234 -19.52 -6.30 -13.08
CA GLU A 234 -19.73 -5.06 -13.84
C GLU A 234 -19.54 -3.81 -12.97
N SER A 235 -20.04 -3.83 -11.72
CA SER A 235 -19.84 -2.75 -10.75
C SER A 235 -18.35 -2.61 -10.40
N PHE A 236 -17.65 -3.72 -10.17
CA PHE A 236 -16.19 -3.72 -9.97
C PHE A 236 -15.45 -3.13 -11.19
N ALA A 237 -15.77 -3.60 -12.39
CA ALA A 237 -15.17 -3.11 -13.64
C ALA A 237 -15.42 -1.61 -13.88
N LEU A 238 -16.58 -1.09 -13.48
CA LEU A 238 -16.91 0.32 -13.63
C LEU A 238 -16.17 1.18 -12.59
N LEU A 239 -16.11 0.75 -11.33
CA LEU A 239 -15.43 1.48 -10.25
C LEU A 239 -13.89 1.47 -10.37
N THR A 240 -13.34 0.54 -11.16
CA THR A 240 -11.91 0.52 -11.48
C THR A 240 -11.53 1.48 -12.61
N ARG A 241 -12.45 1.76 -13.54
CA ARG A 241 -12.19 2.60 -14.73
C ARG A 241 -12.69 4.03 -14.59
N THR A 242 -13.72 4.26 -13.78
CA THR A 242 -14.33 5.58 -13.61
C THR A 242 -13.52 6.41 -12.63
N ARG A 243 -12.84 7.46 -13.11
CA ARG A 243 -12.17 8.42 -12.22
C ARG A 243 -13.21 9.33 -11.57
N VAL A 244 -13.34 9.23 -10.25
CA VAL A 244 -14.29 10.00 -9.45
C VAL A 244 -13.58 11.24 -8.90
N PRO A 245 -14.15 12.45 -9.05
CA PRO A 245 -13.58 13.64 -8.47
C PRO A 245 -13.80 13.66 -6.96
N PHE A 246 -12.75 13.98 -6.22
CA PHE A 246 -12.83 14.25 -4.78
C PHE A 246 -12.40 15.70 -4.51
N ARG A 247 -13.02 16.35 -3.53
CA ARG A 247 -12.66 17.70 -3.11
C ARG A 247 -12.77 17.87 -1.60
N PHE A 248 -11.78 18.52 -1.02
CA PHE A 248 -11.86 19.13 0.31
C PHE A 248 -11.61 20.62 0.16
N HIS A 249 -12.49 21.44 0.74
CA HIS A 249 -12.35 22.89 0.70
C HIS A 249 -12.54 23.46 2.11
N ASP A 250 -11.56 24.21 2.53
CA ASP A 250 -11.50 25.00 3.76
C ASP A 250 -11.13 26.43 3.35
N SER A 251 -11.98 27.40 3.70
CA SER A 251 -11.95 28.77 3.18
C SER A 251 -10.61 29.47 3.38
N ASP A 252 -9.90 29.13 4.46
CA ASP A 252 -8.73 29.87 4.91
C ASP A 252 -7.41 29.14 4.68
N HIS A 253 -7.45 27.83 4.36
CA HIS A 253 -6.26 26.98 4.45
C HIS A 253 -6.07 25.97 3.30
N ALA A 254 -7.12 25.52 2.61
CA ALA A 254 -6.96 24.47 1.59
C ALA A 254 -8.10 24.36 0.56
N ASP A 255 -7.75 24.13 -0.71
CA ASP A 255 -8.66 23.59 -1.74
C ASP A 255 -7.95 22.44 -2.46
N LEU A 256 -8.24 21.21 -2.02
CA LEU A 256 -7.58 20.00 -2.47
C LEU A 256 -8.51 19.21 -3.35
N ARG A 257 -8.01 18.73 -4.49
CA ARG A 257 -8.80 18.04 -5.51
C ARG A 257 -8.01 16.88 -6.10
N SER A 258 -8.69 15.80 -6.41
CA SER A 258 -8.14 14.67 -7.17
C SER A 258 -9.20 14.09 -8.10
N TRP A 259 -8.75 13.29 -9.06
CA TRP A 259 -9.60 12.50 -9.94
C TRP A 259 -9.04 11.08 -9.99
N VAL A 260 -9.66 10.15 -9.27
CA VAL A 260 -9.12 8.80 -9.07
C VAL A 260 -10.25 7.77 -9.00
N PRO A 261 -10.03 6.51 -9.43
CA PRO A 261 -11.03 5.47 -9.26
C PRO A 261 -11.21 5.10 -7.79
N PHE A 262 -12.33 4.46 -7.45
CA PHE A 262 -12.51 3.91 -6.10
C PHE A 262 -11.56 2.74 -5.84
N ILE A 263 -11.30 1.95 -6.88
CA ILE A 263 -10.46 0.75 -6.81
C ILE A 263 -9.41 0.89 -7.93
N GLU A 264 -8.14 0.93 -7.57
CA GLU A 264 -7.03 0.91 -8.52
C GLU A 264 -6.49 -0.51 -8.62
N THR A 265 -6.17 -0.96 -9.83
CA THR A 265 -5.58 -2.28 -10.08
C THR A 265 -4.20 -2.17 -10.71
N ASP A 266 -3.34 -3.17 -10.47
CA ASP A 266 -2.11 -3.33 -11.23
C ASP A 266 -2.39 -3.80 -12.67
N HIS A 267 -1.33 -3.96 -13.47
CA HIS A 267 -1.42 -4.40 -14.87
C HIS A 267 -1.95 -5.83 -15.03
N LYS A 268 -1.98 -6.64 -13.96
CA LYS A 268 -2.54 -8.00 -13.93
C LYS A 268 -3.99 -8.02 -13.40
N GLY A 269 -4.53 -6.85 -13.03
CA GLY A 269 -5.88 -6.71 -12.49
C GLY A 269 -5.98 -7.00 -10.98
N ASN A 270 -4.86 -7.18 -10.27
CA ASN A 270 -4.91 -7.30 -8.81
C ASN A 270 -5.17 -5.93 -8.19
N ILE A 271 -5.88 -5.88 -7.05
CA ILE A 271 -6.16 -4.61 -6.38
C ILE A 271 -4.86 -4.05 -5.80
N ARG A 272 -4.60 -2.78 -6.06
CA ARG A 272 -3.41 -2.07 -5.58
C ARG A 272 -3.74 -0.96 -4.58
N GLN A 273 -4.91 -0.35 -4.71
CA GLN A 273 -5.34 0.74 -3.82
C GLN A 273 -6.87 0.90 -3.82
N VAL A 274 -7.44 1.23 -2.66
CA VAL A 274 -8.83 1.65 -2.49
C VAL A 274 -8.85 3.10 -2.03
N ARG A 275 -9.69 3.92 -2.68
CA ARG A 275 -9.91 5.33 -2.31
C ARG A 275 -11.40 5.61 -2.24
N TYR A 276 -11.91 5.76 -1.03
CA TYR A 276 -13.32 6.00 -0.82
C TYR A 276 -13.56 6.85 0.41
N ASN A 277 -14.21 8.00 0.23
CA ASN A 277 -14.77 8.79 1.32
C ASN A 277 -15.97 9.59 0.78
N ASN A 278 -17.17 9.10 1.09
CA ASN A 278 -18.43 9.64 0.60
C ASN A 278 -18.59 11.15 0.89
N ARG A 279 -18.03 11.64 2.00
CA ARG A 279 -18.11 13.06 2.41
C ARG A 279 -17.31 14.01 1.51
N SER A 280 -16.37 13.47 0.74
CA SER A 280 -15.47 14.25 -0.10
C SER A 280 -15.61 13.98 -1.60
N ILE A 281 -16.60 13.16 -2.00
CA ILE A 281 -16.92 12.99 -3.42
C ILE A 281 -17.49 14.32 -3.94
N ALA A 282 -16.88 14.85 -4.99
CA ALA A 282 -17.34 16.06 -5.67
C ALA A 282 -18.31 15.72 -6.81
N SER A 283 -18.87 16.75 -7.45
CA SER A 283 -19.76 16.58 -8.61
C SER A 283 -19.06 15.83 -9.73
N LEU A 284 -19.58 14.65 -10.09
CA LEU A 284 -19.06 13.78 -11.14
C LEU A 284 -19.83 14.01 -12.46
N PRO A 285 -19.23 14.65 -13.49
CA PRO A 285 -19.91 15.00 -14.73
C PRO A 285 -19.95 13.82 -15.72
N LEU A 286 -20.77 12.81 -15.44
CA LEU A 286 -20.99 11.68 -16.35
C LEU A 286 -22.06 11.99 -17.42
N PRO A 287 -21.91 11.45 -18.65
CA PRO A 287 -23.00 11.40 -19.63
C PRO A 287 -24.25 10.75 -19.04
N LEU A 288 -25.44 11.22 -19.44
CA LEU A 288 -26.73 10.82 -18.85
C LEU A 288 -26.92 9.29 -18.87
N GLU A 289 -26.54 8.66 -19.97
CA GLU A 289 -26.60 7.22 -20.18
C GLU A 289 -25.71 6.41 -19.22
N ALA A 290 -24.61 6.99 -18.73
CA ALA A 290 -23.66 6.35 -17.82
C ALA A 290 -24.02 6.57 -16.34
N GLN A 291 -24.82 7.59 -16.01
CA GLN A 291 -25.13 7.97 -14.62
C GLN A 291 -25.79 6.82 -13.85
N ARG A 292 -26.81 6.15 -14.42
CA ARG A 292 -27.50 5.06 -13.74
C ARG A 292 -26.56 3.90 -13.40
N ALA A 293 -25.71 3.50 -14.34
CA ALA A 293 -24.76 2.41 -14.14
C ALA A 293 -23.74 2.76 -13.04
N PHE A 294 -23.23 4.01 -13.04
CA PHE A 294 -22.32 4.46 -12.00
C PHE A 294 -22.97 4.47 -10.61
N TYR A 295 -24.16 5.03 -10.47
CA TYR A 295 -24.86 5.03 -9.18
C TYR A 295 -25.22 3.64 -8.69
N ARG A 296 -25.50 2.69 -9.61
CA ARG A 296 -25.66 1.27 -9.25
C ARG A 296 -24.36 0.69 -8.70
N ALA A 297 -23.24 0.92 -9.38
CA ALA A 297 -21.94 0.42 -8.93
C ALA A 297 -21.51 1.05 -7.58
N TYR A 298 -21.72 2.35 -7.42
CA TYR A 298 -21.50 3.06 -6.16
C TYR A 298 -22.37 2.46 -5.04
N HIS A 299 -23.66 2.23 -5.28
CA HIS A 299 -24.54 1.58 -4.32
C HIS A 299 -24.05 0.17 -3.95
N ASP A 300 -23.65 -0.65 -4.93
CA ASP A 300 -23.15 -2.00 -4.68
C ASP A 300 -21.88 -1.97 -3.82
N TRP A 301 -20.96 -1.03 -4.06
CA TRP A 301 -19.79 -0.81 -3.21
C TRP A 301 -20.18 -0.43 -1.78
N ALA A 302 -21.05 0.56 -1.62
CA ALA A 302 -21.53 1.01 -0.32
C ALA A 302 -22.20 -0.13 0.46
N ARG A 303 -22.97 -1.00 -0.23
CA ARG A 303 -23.59 -2.18 0.36
C ARG A 303 -22.55 -3.19 0.84
N VAL A 304 -21.48 -3.43 0.09
CA VAL A 304 -20.40 -4.36 0.48
C VAL A 304 -19.69 -3.85 1.72
N ILE A 305 -19.15 -2.63 1.70
CA ILE A 305 -18.37 -2.09 2.83
C ILE A 305 -19.22 -1.80 4.08
N GLY A 306 -20.54 -1.68 3.91
CA GLY A 306 -21.49 -1.46 4.99
C GLY A 306 -21.96 -2.73 5.70
N GLN A 307 -21.62 -3.92 5.21
CA GLN A 307 -21.97 -5.18 5.88
C GLN A 307 -21.21 -5.30 7.21
N PRO A 308 -21.87 -5.55 8.36
CA PRO A 308 -21.21 -5.74 9.65
C PRO A 308 -20.15 -6.85 9.64
N GLU A 309 -20.34 -7.87 8.80
CA GLU A 309 -19.45 -9.02 8.63
C GLU A 309 -18.13 -8.65 7.95
N GLN A 310 -18.01 -7.45 7.36
CA GLN A 310 -16.76 -6.99 6.77
C GLN A 310 -15.84 -6.31 7.78
N ALA A 311 -16.38 -5.86 8.92
CA ALA A 311 -15.64 -5.05 9.87
C ALA A 311 -15.09 -5.88 11.03
N THR A 312 -13.80 -5.69 11.33
CA THR A 312 -13.25 -6.02 12.65
C THR A 312 -13.44 -4.84 13.60
N ARG A 313 -13.59 -5.12 14.89
CA ARG A 313 -13.84 -4.11 15.94
C ARG A 313 -12.66 -4.06 16.90
N LEU A 314 -12.18 -2.86 17.19
CA LEU A 314 -11.08 -2.62 18.12
C LEU A 314 -11.42 -1.46 19.06
N ARG A 315 -11.24 -1.67 20.37
CA ARG A 315 -11.20 -0.58 21.34
C ARG A 315 -9.75 -0.21 21.59
N LEU A 316 -9.39 1.04 21.32
CA LEU A 316 -8.08 1.60 21.69
C LEU A 316 -8.10 2.07 23.13
N THR A 317 -7.12 1.68 23.93
CA THR A 317 -6.91 2.19 25.28
C THR A 317 -5.78 3.23 25.30
N PRO A 318 -5.67 4.11 26.31
CA PRO A 318 -4.55 5.03 26.42
C PRO A 318 -3.20 4.31 26.26
N GLY A 319 -2.35 4.87 25.39
CA GLY A 319 -1.05 4.28 25.00
C GLY A 319 -1.10 3.29 23.84
N ASP A 320 -2.30 3.02 23.28
CA ASP A 320 -2.41 2.30 22.01
C ASP A 320 -2.15 3.24 20.84
N CYS A 321 -1.28 2.85 19.92
CA CYS A 321 -1.11 3.53 18.64
C CYS A 321 -1.43 2.56 17.49
N LEU A 322 -2.54 2.83 16.81
CA LEU A 322 -2.94 2.07 15.63
C LEU A 322 -2.19 2.62 14.41
N LEU A 323 -1.49 1.77 13.68
CA LEU A 323 -0.77 2.08 12.45
C LEU A 323 -1.37 1.24 11.32
N PHE A 324 -1.86 1.88 10.26
CA PHE A 324 -2.51 1.16 9.16
C PHE A 324 -2.26 1.78 7.78
N ASP A 325 -2.31 0.92 6.77
CA ASP A 325 -2.24 1.25 5.35
C ASP A 325 -3.55 1.93 4.91
N ASN A 326 -3.52 3.25 4.79
CA ASN A 326 -4.67 4.07 4.36
C ASN A 326 -4.96 3.94 2.85
N SER A 327 -4.11 3.25 2.10
CA SER A 327 -4.39 2.86 0.71
C SER A 327 -5.17 1.54 0.59
N ARG A 328 -5.36 0.81 1.70
CA ARG A 328 -6.05 -0.48 1.76
C ARG A 328 -7.14 -0.53 2.82
N VAL A 329 -6.77 -0.27 4.08
CA VAL A 329 -7.63 -0.45 5.25
C VAL A 329 -8.50 0.77 5.41
N MET A 330 -9.80 0.55 5.24
CA MET A 330 -10.81 1.56 5.51
C MET A 330 -11.10 1.57 7.02
N HIS A 331 -11.36 2.75 7.57
CA HIS A 331 -11.62 2.91 8.99
C HIS A 331 -12.91 3.68 9.24
N ALA A 332 -13.49 3.42 10.40
CA ALA A 332 -14.80 3.89 10.81
C ALA A 332 -14.88 3.90 12.35
N ARG A 333 -16.02 4.36 12.87
CA ARG A 333 -16.34 4.19 14.29
C ARG A 333 -17.81 3.89 14.51
N THR A 334 -18.09 3.09 15.54
CA THR A 334 -19.46 2.95 16.04
C THR A 334 -19.94 4.27 16.66
N ALA A 335 -21.26 4.38 16.85
CA ALA A 335 -21.86 5.47 17.59
C ALA A 335 -21.37 5.49 19.06
N PHE A 336 -21.38 6.67 19.67
CA PHE A 336 -21.16 6.79 21.12
C PHE A 336 -22.47 6.51 21.86
N VAL A 337 -22.38 5.80 22.98
CA VAL A 337 -23.55 5.33 23.75
C VAL A 337 -23.77 6.19 25.00
N ALA A 338 -22.70 6.61 25.67
CA ALA A 338 -22.74 7.40 26.90
C ALA A 338 -21.70 8.52 26.90
N GLY A 339 -21.82 9.43 27.87
CA GLY A 339 -20.90 10.57 28.03
C GLY A 339 -19.46 10.15 28.33
N GLY A 340 -18.52 11.06 28.07
CA GLY A 340 -17.09 10.85 28.32
C GLY A 340 -16.23 11.58 27.29
N ASN A 341 -14.93 11.54 27.54
CA ASN A 341 -13.92 12.17 26.69
C ASN A 341 -13.11 11.13 25.92
N ARG A 342 -12.89 11.40 24.63
CA ARG A 342 -11.97 10.65 23.79
C ARG A 342 -11.01 11.60 23.10
N HIS A 343 -9.72 11.32 23.21
CA HIS A 343 -8.67 12.07 22.54
C HIS A 343 -7.72 11.10 21.84
N LEU A 344 -7.73 11.14 20.50
CA LEU A 344 -6.69 10.54 19.68
C LEU A 344 -5.83 11.62 19.03
N GLN A 345 -4.56 11.33 18.82
CA GLN A 345 -3.69 12.09 17.94
C GLN A 345 -3.42 11.32 16.67
N GLY A 346 -3.75 11.93 15.55
CA GLY A 346 -3.52 11.40 14.22
C GLY A 346 -2.27 11.98 13.57
N ALA A 347 -1.59 11.18 12.76
CA ALA A 347 -0.53 11.63 11.87
C ALA A 347 -0.50 10.75 10.63
N TYR A 348 0.13 11.25 9.58
CA TYR A 348 0.27 10.54 8.31
C TYR A 348 1.75 10.25 8.03
N ALA A 349 2.01 9.14 7.35
CA ALA A 349 3.32 8.75 6.85
C ALA A 349 3.15 8.04 5.49
N ASP A 350 4.24 7.48 4.97
CA ASP A 350 4.21 6.78 3.69
C ASP A 350 4.81 5.37 3.69
N LEU A 351 4.17 4.51 2.89
CA LEU A 351 4.50 3.11 2.74
C LEU A 351 5.90 2.90 2.17
N ASP A 352 6.41 3.76 1.28
CA ASP A 352 7.75 3.60 0.70
C ASP A 352 8.84 3.55 1.78
N SER A 353 8.73 4.41 2.79
CA SER A 353 9.69 4.45 3.88
C SER A 353 9.56 3.23 4.78
N LEU A 354 8.33 2.78 5.04
CA LEU A 354 8.07 1.54 5.78
C LEU A 354 8.66 0.33 5.06
N TYR A 355 8.41 0.18 3.75
CA TYR A 355 8.98 -0.89 2.94
C TYR A 355 10.50 -0.83 2.89
N SER A 356 11.08 0.36 2.71
CA SER A 356 12.53 0.55 2.74
C SER A 356 13.14 0.04 4.06
N THR A 357 12.57 0.47 5.19
CA THR A 357 13.03 0.02 6.51
C THR A 357 12.85 -1.49 6.69
N LEU A 358 11.72 -2.05 6.27
CA LEU A 358 11.46 -3.49 6.37
C LEU A 358 12.44 -4.30 5.51
N ASN A 359 12.70 -3.88 4.28
CA ASN A 359 13.63 -4.54 3.37
C ASN A 359 15.05 -4.55 3.94
N LEU A 360 15.51 -3.46 4.57
CA LEU A 360 16.79 -3.44 5.26
C LEU A 360 16.84 -4.43 6.44
N LEU A 361 15.74 -4.56 7.20
CA LEU A 361 15.66 -5.49 8.33
C LEU A 361 15.58 -6.96 7.89
N GLU A 362 14.98 -7.23 6.73
CA GLU A 362 14.86 -8.60 6.18
C GLU A 362 16.13 -9.04 5.45
N ASN A 363 16.84 -8.13 4.78
CA ASN A 363 18.09 -8.41 4.08
C ASN A 363 19.34 -8.42 4.96
N ALA A 364 19.26 -7.94 6.21
CA ALA A 364 20.36 -8.01 7.17
C ALA A 364 20.57 -9.41 7.78
N ARG A 365 19.87 -10.42 7.26
CA ARG A 365 19.95 -11.84 7.65
C ARG A 365 20.65 -12.63 6.56
#